data_AF-A0A847STP8-F1
#
_entry.id   AF-A0A847STP8-F1
#
_cell.length_a   1.000
_cell.length_b   1.000
_cell.length_c   1.000
_cell.angle_alpha   90.00
_cell.angle_beta   90.00
_cell.angle_gamma   90.00
#
_symmetry.space_group_name_H-M   'P 1'
#
loop_
_entity.id
_entity.type
_entity.pdbx_description
1 polymer ?
#
loop_
_entity_poly.entity_id
_entity_poly.type
_entity_poly.pdbx_seq_one_letter_code
_entity_poly.pdbx_strand_id
1 'polypeptide(L)'
;MSADKTNRDDKDHPFVTLTGRLVLRTFGRHSKSEHLAVYLVSDQGDYLIRPAGANPFMPDALMPLVGKTIIATGYIEDYVFLAQTWKEEE
;
A
#
# COMPACT_ATOMS: atom_id res chain seq x y z
N MET A 1 18.01 33.22 -22.87
CA MET A 1 16.95 32.35 -23.43
C MET A 1 17.40 30.93 -23.14
N SER A 2 16.70 30.03 -22.46
CA SER A 2 15.29 29.91 -22.07
C SER A 2 15.21 29.05 -20.82
N ALA A 3 14.18 29.30 -20.00
CA ALA A 3 13.85 28.49 -18.84
C ALA A 3 13.25 27.14 -19.29
N ASP A 4 13.73 26.04 -18.73
CA ASP A 4 12.94 24.81 -18.57
C ASP A 4 12.91 24.48 -17.08
N LYS A 5 11.94 25.06 -16.38
CA LYS A 5 11.48 24.54 -15.10
C LYS A 5 10.42 23.51 -15.46
N THR A 6 10.83 22.27 -15.69
CA THR A 6 9.90 21.15 -15.72
C THR A 6 9.45 20.91 -14.28
N ASN A 7 8.34 21.55 -13.93
CA ASN A 7 7.48 21.21 -12.79
C ASN A 7 7.29 19.69 -12.78
N ARG A 8 8.03 18.99 -11.93
CA ARG A 8 7.66 17.63 -11.55
C ARG A 8 6.47 17.78 -10.64
N ASP A 9 5.37 17.17 -11.04
CA ASP A 9 4.15 16.99 -10.27
C ASP A 9 4.53 16.41 -8.90
N ASP A 10 4.84 17.29 -7.93
CA ASP A 10 4.80 16.99 -6.51
C ASP A 10 3.31 16.78 -6.20
N LYS A 11 2.79 15.63 -6.59
CA LYS A 11 1.50 15.18 -6.08
C LYS A 11 1.74 14.89 -4.61
N ASP A 12 1.56 15.92 -3.79
CA ASP A 12 1.46 15.82 -2.34
C ASP A 12 0.21 14.97 -2.05
N HIS A 13 0.38 13.65 -2.06
CA HIS A 13 -0.68 12.75 -1.67
C HIS A 13 -0.79 12.89 -0.15
N PRO A 14 -1.95 13.31 0.39
CA PRO A 14 -2.08 13.50 1.82
C PRO A 14 -1.80 12.18 2.52
N PHE A 15 -0.95 12.23 3.53
CA PHE A 15 -0.75 11.08 4.40
C PHE A 15 -2.04 10.81 5.18
N VAL A 16 -2.52 9.57 5.11
CA VAL A 16 -3.68 9.08 5.83
C VAL A 16 -3.28 7.91 6.71
N THR A 17 -3.92 7.83 7.87
CA THR A 17 -3.80 6.69 8.77
C THR A 17 -5.05 5.84 8.62
N LEU A 18 -4.87 4.57 8.29
CA LEU A 18 -5.95 3.61 8.14
C LEU A 18 -5.76 2.48 9.16
N THR A 19 -6.86 2.09 9.78
CA THR A 19 -6.95 0.90 10.63
C THR A 19 -7.74 -0.15 9.88
N GLY A 20 -7.18 -1.35 9.76
CA GLY A 20 -7.83 -2.40 9.02
C GLY A 20 -7.18 -3.75 9.18
N ARG A 21 -7.90 -4.78 8.77
CA ARG A 21 -7.41 -6.16 8.79
C ARG A 21 -6.62 -6.44 7.52
N LEU A 22 -5.43 -6.99 7.68
CA LEU A 22 -4.68 -7.50 6.56
C LEU A 22 -5.25 -8.83 6.09
N VAL A 23 -5.49 -8.94 4.79
CA VAL A 23 -5.96 -10.19 4.17
C VAL A 23 -5.12 -10.47 2.93
N LEU A 24 -4.78 -11.74 2.73
CA LEU A 24 -4.16 -12.17 1.48
C LEU A 24 -5.27 -12.41 0.46
N ARG A 25 -5.19 -11.74 -0.70
CA ARG A 25 -6.10 -12.02 -1.83
C ARG A 25 -5.30 -12.24 -3.09
N THR A 26 -5.85 -13.05 -3.99
CA THR A 26 -5.29 -13.25 -5.32
C THR A 26 -5.53 -12.01 -6.17
N PHE A 27 -4.47 -11.31 -6.55
CA PHE A 27 -4.51 -10.23 -7.52
C PHE A 27 -4.45 -10.77 -8.94
N GLY A 28 -5.23 -10.19 -9.85
CA GLY A 28 -5.15 -10.51 -11.28
C GLY A 28 -5.65 -11.91 -11.62
N ARG A 29 -6.74 -12.36 -10.99
CA ARG A 29 -7.38 -13.66 -11.25
C ARG A 29 -7.58 -13.85 -12.75
N HIS A 30 -7.08 -14.96 -13.31
CA HIS A 30 -7.09 -15.29 -14.75
C HIS A 30 -6.09 -14.51 -15.64
N SER A 31 -5.10 -13.82 -15.07
CA SER A 31 -4.00 -13.19 -15.82
C SER A 31 -2.68 -13.94 -15.62
N LYS A 32 -1.75 -13.83 -16.58
CA LYS A 32 -0.36 -14.33 -16.44
C LYS A 32 0.39 -13.71 -15.26
N SER A 33 -0.14 -12.62 -14.69
CA SER A 33 0.40 -11.94 -13.52
C SER A 33 -0.39 -12.23 -12.25
N GLU A 34 -1.08 -13.38 -12.17
CA GLU A 34 -1.74 -13.82 -10.96
C GLU A 34 -0.72 -13.99 -9.82
N HIS A 35 -0.87 -13.19 -8.77
CA HIS A 35 -0.01 -13.27 -7.60
C HIS A 35 -0.80 -12.94 -6.34
N LEU A 36 -0.30 -13.41 -5.20
CA LEU A 36 -0.87 -13.08 -3.91
C LEU A 36 -0.46 -11.66 -3.54
N ALA A 37 -1.43 -10.83 -3.19
CA ALA A 37 -1.21 -9.48 -2.71
C ALA A 37 -1.89 -9.32 -1.34
N VAL A 38 -1.27 -8.50 -0.50
CA VAL A 38 -1.84 -8.13 0.80
C VAL A 38 -2.78 -6.96 0.59
N TYR A 39 -3.99 -7.09 1.12
CA TYR A 39 -5.00 -6.04 1.13
C TYR A 39 -5.27 -5.60 2.57
N LEU A 40 -5.37 -4.29 2.76
CA LEU A 40 -5.87 -3.68 3.99
C LEU A 40 -7.37 -3.46 3.84
N VAL A 41 -8.15 -4.25 4.58
CA VAL A 41 -9.60 -4.14 4.67
C VAL A 41 -9.93 -3.21 5.84
N SER A 42 -10.27 -1.97 5.53
CA SER A 42 -10.66 -0.94 6.49
C SER A 42 -12.15 -0.58 6.35
N ASP A 43 -12.71 0.19 7.28
CA ASP A 43 -14.09 0.68 7.12
C ASP A 43 -14.23 1.65 5.93
N GLN A 44 -13.14 2.35 5.59
CA GLN A 44 -13.06 3.26 4.44
C GLN A 44 -13.02 2.52 3.10
N GLY A 45 -12.65 1.24 3.10
CA GLY A 45 -12.54 0.40 1.90
C GLY A 45 -11.37 -0.58 1.94
N ASP A 46 -11.26 -1.32 0.84
CA ASP A 46 -10.23 -2.33 0.62
C ASP A 46 -9.12 -1.76 -0.27
N TYR A 47 -7.92 -1.62 0.28
CA TYR A 47 -6.77 -1.08 -0.45
C TYR A 47 -5.67 -2.14 -0.57
N LEU A 48 -5.02 -2.22 -1.73
CA LEU A 48 -3.85 -3.06 -1.88
C LEU A 48 -2.72 -2.40 -1.09
N ILE A 49 -2.28 -3.00 0.02
CA ILE A 49 -1.28 -2.39 0.87
C ILE A 49 0.12 -2.87 0.49
N ARG A 50 1.04 -1.91 0.36
CA ARG A 50 2.46 -2.18 0.13
C ARG A 50 3.31 -1.24 0.98
N PRO A 51 4.49 -1.67 1.46
CA PRO A 51 5.41 -0.74 2.09
C PRO A 51 5.91 0.28 1.07
N ALA A 52 5.89 1.56 1.43
CA ALA A 52 6.41 2.64 0.60
C ALA A 52 7.92 2.41 0.37
N GLY A 53 8.31 2.18 -0.88
CA GLY A 53 9.70 1.86 -1.23
C GLY A 53 10.12 0.41 -0.98
N ALA A 54 9.17 -0.52 -0.79
CA ALA A 54 9.48 -1.95 -0.68
C ALA A 54 10.24 -2.46 -1.91
N ASN A 55 11.30 -3.24 -1.67
CA ASN A 55 12.02 -3.91 -2.72
C ASN A 55 11.26 -5.18 -3.13
N PRO A 56 10.91 -5.38 -4.42
CA PRO A 56 10.19 -6.58 -4.88
C PRO A 56 10.92 -7.90 -4.63
N PHE A 57 12.22 -7.85 -4.28
CA PHE A 57 13.03 -9.03 -3.96
C PHE A 57 13.15 -9.32 -2.45
N MET A 58 12.58 -8.48 -1.59
CA MET A 58 12.59 -8.69 -0.14
C MET A 58 11.28 -9.30 0.36
N PRO A 59 11.31 -10.12 1.43
CA PRO A 59 10.11 -10.63 2.04
C PRO A 59 9.23 -9.47 2.51
N ASP A 60 7.96 -9.51 2.11
CA ASP A 60 7.00 -8.46 2.37
C ASP A 60 6.82 -8.32 3.89
N ALA A 61 7.20 -7.19 4.47
CA ALA A 61 7.15 -6.99 5.91
C ALA A 61 5.71 -7.03 6.48
N LEU A 62 4.71 -6.97 5.59
CA LEU A 62 3.29 -7.10 5.90
C LEU A 62 2.78 -8.54 5.84
N MET A 63 3.48 -9.46 5.15
CA MET A 63 3.10 -10.88 5.09
C MET A 63 2.91 -11.53 6.48
N PRO A 64 3.78 -11.35 7.48
CA PRO A 64 3.58 -11.96 8.80
C PRO A 64 2.40 -11.37 9.58
N LEU A 65 1.92 -10.20 9.17
CA LEU A 65 0.79 -9.49 9.79
C LEU A 65 -0.54 -9.85 9.11
N VAL A 66 -0.52 -10.64 8.04
CA VAL A 66 -1.72 -11.12 7.36
C VAL A 66 -2.62 -11.87 8.36
N GLY A 67 -3.90 -11.49 8.36
CA GLY A 67 -4.92 -12.00 9.27
C GLY A 67 -5.09 -11.17 10.53
N LYS A 68 -4.14 -10.26 10.85
CA LYS A 68 -4.22 -9.34 12.00
C LYS A 68 -4.78 -7.98 11.59
N THR A 69 -5.26 -7.24 12.58
CA THR A 69 -5.62 -5.82 12.42
C THR A 69 -4.37 -4.99 12.67
N ILE A 70 -4.11 -4.05 11.77
CA ILE A 70 -2.97 -3.13 11.88
C ILE A 70 -3.46 -1.69 11.74
N ILE A 71 -2.68 -0.78 12.29
CA ILE A 71 -2.80 0.66 12.09
C ILE A 71 -1.62 1.07 11.21
N ALA A 72 -1.90 1.53 10.00
CA ALA A 72 -0.89 1.89 9.01
C ALA A 72 -1.05 3.33 8.55
N THR A 73 0.06 4.04 8.42
CA THR A 73 0.11 5.43 7.96
C THR A 73 0.92 5.51 6.69
N GLY A 74 0.35 6.16 5.68
CA GLY A 74 0.88 6.17 4.33
C GLY A 74 0.04 7.06 3.43
N TYR A 75 0.14 6.86 2.13
CA TYR A 75 -0.67 7.57 1.15
C TYR A 75 -1.30 6.58 0.18
N ILE A 76 -2.45 6.93 -0.39
CA ILE A 76 -3.16 6.09 -1.35
C ILE A 76 -2.83 6.58 -2.76
N GLU A 77 -2.16 5.76 -3.55
CA GLU A 77 -1.92 5.97 -4.96
C GLU A 77 -2.87 5.06 -5.77
N ASP A 78 -3.91 5.67 -6.36
CA ASP A 78 -4.98 4.96 -7.09
C ASP A 78 -5.73 3.95 -6.19
N TYR A 79 -5.48 2.65 -6.30
CA TYR A 79 -6.02 1.59 -5.42
C TYR A 79 -4.98 1.00 -4.46
N VAL A 80 -3.75 1.52 -4.47
CA VAL A 80 -2.62 1.01 -3.70
C VAL A 80 -2.34 1.93 -2.52
N PHE A 81 -2.42 1.40 -1.30
CA PHE A 81 -2.00 2.09 -0.10
C PHE A 81 -0.52 1.85 0.17
N LEU A 82 0.29 2.88 -0.05
CA LEU A 82 1.73 2.86 0.20
C LEU A 82 1.98 3.22 1.66
N ALA A 83 2.04 2.20 2.51
CA ALA A 83 2.27 2.33 3.94
C ALA A 83 3.72 2.71 4.22
N GLN A 84 3.93 3.88 4.83
CA GLN A 84 5.25 4.30 5.29
C GLN A 84 5.59 3.68 6.65
N THR A 85 4.60 3.60 7.54
CA THR A 85 4.72 2.97 8.85
C THR A 85 3.48 2.14 9.14
N TRP A 86 3.63 1.08 9.92
CA TRP A 86 2.52 0.27 10.39
C TRP A 86 2.86 -0.37 11.74
N LYS A 87 1.82 -0.66 12.50
CA LYS A 87 1.91 -1.41 13.76
C LYS A 87 0.67 -2.28 13.92
N GLU A 88 0.82 -3.36 14.67
CA GLU A 88 -0.33 -4.18 15.08
C GLU A 88 -1.24 -3.36 16.00
N GLU A 89 -2.56 -3.53 15.81
CA GLU A 89 -3.54 -3.11 16.81
C GLU A 89 -3.51 -4.18 17.92
N GLU A 90 -2.96 -3.82 19.08
CA GLU A 90 -2.75 -4.71 20.24
C GLU A 90 -4.05 -5.25 20.83
#